data_AF-A0A518EXF9-F1
#
_entry.id   AF-A0A518EXF9-F1
#
_cell.length_a   1.000
_cell.length_b   1.000
_cell.length_c   1.000
_cell.angle_alpha   90.00
_cell.angle_beta   90.00
_cell.angle_gamma   90.00
#
_symmetry.space_group_name_H-M   'P 1'
#
loop_
_entity.id
_entity.type
_entity.pdbx_description
1 polymer ?
#
loop_
_entity_poly.entity_id
_entity_poly.type
_entity_poly.pdbx_seq_one_letter_code
_entity_poly.pdbx_strand_id
1 'polypeptide(L)'
;MSSPNSPSSTSQEGPNPTVAAFLNWFIPGAGHFYLGKVRTAIIAFVLIEGLYLAGVLLSKGMFLQILPPEMRGRFAAALTPEAGNLGALLLHVRQYGFGGALPEAFPSTLHIGMILTASAGIANLILCSRVHYDARVAATGDADHEATHPGVATLVGWLLPGAGHVLQGRKARGILAFVLVVALFGIGCYLAGGTNLDRTRHFYYWAGQSLLGPIAFAVEMVHGHPMMTRNVEYADAGVVLASVAGILNVLLMLDVYGYSEAKRLGRPLATEAVADPATESGPFDASLG
;
A
#
# COMPACT_ATOMS: atom_id res chain seq x y z
N MET A 1 14.95 -12.25 -61.16
CA MET A 1 14.39 -11.31 -60.16
C MET A 1 13.48 -12.12 -59.26
N SER A 2 14.00 -12.53 -58.10
CA SER A 2 13.21 -13.20 -57.07
C SER A 2 13.98 -13.01 -55.77
N SER A 3 13.70 -11.90 -55.08
CA SER A 3 14.19 -11.66 -53.72
C SER A 3 13.54 -12.69 -52.78
N PRO A 4 14.30 -13.38 -51.92
CA PRO A 4 13.72 -14.26 -50.94
C PRO A 4 13.01 -13.44 -49.86
N ASN A 5 11.76 -13.81 -49.58
CA ASN A 5 10.98 -13.27 -48.46
C ASN A 5 11.73 -13.50 -47.14
N SER A 6 12.16 -12.42 -46.51
CA SER A 6 12.57 -12.42 -45.10
C SER A 6 11.38 -12.85 -44.25
N PRO A 7 11.52 -13.84 -43.35
CA PRO A 7 10.44 -14.18 -42.42
C PRO A 7 10.19 -12.96 -41.53
N SER A 8 8.95 -12.46 -41.52
CA SER A 8 8.49 -11.47 -40.57
C SER A 8 8.71 -12.02 -39.16
N SER A 9 9.71 -11.49 -38.44
CA SER A 9 9.88 -11.74 -37.03
C SER A 9 8.62 -11.24 -36.33
N THR A 10 7.72 -12.15 -35.95
CA THR A 10 6.70 -11.85 -34.95
C THR A 10 7.46 -11.49 -33.69
N SER A 11 7.66 -10.19 -33.44
CA SER A 11 8.13 -9.69 -32.16
C SER A 11 7.19 -10.26 -31.11
N GLN A 12 7.69 -11.20 -30.29
CA GLN A 12 6.93 -11.63 -29.12
C GLN A 12 6.69 -10.37 -28.27
N GLU A 13 5.44 -9.90 -28.25
CA GLU A 13 5.05 -8.82 -27.35
C GLU A 13 5.25 -9.32 -25.92
N GLY A 14 6.06 -8.60 -25.15
CA GLY A 14 6.30 -8.91 -23.75
C GLY A 14 5.02 -8.84 -22.91
N PRO A 15 5.04 -9.37 -21.68
CA PRO A 15 3.86 -9.43 -20.83
C PRO A 15 3.34 -8.01 -20.48
N ASN A 16 2.02 -7.81 -20.54
CA ASN A 16 1.41 -6.51 -20.24
C ASN A 16 1.43 -6.21 -18.71
N PRO A 17 2.10 -5.14 -18.25
CA PRO A 17 2.20 -4.83 -16.83
C PRO A 17 0.88 -4.52 -16.14
N THR A 18 -0.03 -3.84 -16.83
CA THR A 18 -1.35 -3.49 -16.30
C THR A 18 -2.19 -4.75 -16.09
N VAL A 19 -2.12 -5.70 -17.03
CA VAL A 19 -2.80 -6.99 -16.89
C VAL A 19 -2.23 -7.77 -15.71
N ALA A 20 -0.91 -7.83 -15.57
CA ALA A 20 -0.27 -8.52 -14.45
C ALA A 20 -0.68 -7.93 -13.09
N ALA A 21 -0.69 -6.60 -12.97
CA ALA A 21 -1.13 -5.90 -11.76
C ALA A 21 -2.62 -6.13 -11.47
N PHE A 22 -3.48 -6.04 -12.48
CA PHE A 22 -4.92 -6.25 -12.35
C PHE A 22 -5.26 -7.67 -11.91
N LEU A 23 -4.62 -8.67 -12.54
CA LEU A 23 -4.77 -10.07 -12.13
C LEU A 23 -4.38 -10.28 -10.67
N ASN A 24 -3.25 -9.71 -10.23
CA ASN A 24 -2.81 -9.80 -8.84
C ASN A 24 -3.74 -9.05 -7.87
N TRP A 25 -4.30 -7.92 -8.28
CA TRP A 25 -5.23 -7.15 -7.47
C TRP A 25 -6.53 -7.92 -7.21
N PHE A 26 -7.00 -8.66 -8.22
CA PHE A 26 -8.21 -9.47 -8.14
C PHE A 26 -7.98 -10.80 -7.42
N ILE A 27 -6.91 -11.53 -7.77
CA ILE A 27 -6.51 -12.78 -7.12
C ILE A 27 -5.02 -12.67 -6.74
N PRO A 28 -4.70 -12.56 -5.44
CA PRO A 28 -3.31 -12.48 -5.00
C PRO A 28 -2.46 -13.62 -5.57
N GLY A 29 -1.33 -13.27 -6.20
CA GLY A 29 -0.44 -14.22 -6.87
C GLY A 29 -0.76 -14.52 -8.34
N ALA A 30 -1.96 -14.23 -8.85
CA ALA A 30 -2.32 -14.52 -10.25
C ALA A 30 -1.46 -13.75 -11.27
N GLY A 31 -1.09 -12.50 -10.96
CA GLY A 31 -0.15 -11.74 -11.78
C GLY A 31 1.24 -12.39 -11.82
N HIS A 32 1.74 -12.90 -10.69
CA HIS A 32 3.02 -13.61 -10.65
C HIS A 32 2.97 -14.92 -11.43
N PHE A 33 1.82 -15.60 -11.40
CA PHE A 33 1.58 -16.80 -12.21
C PHE A 33 1.56 -16.47 -13.71
N TYR A 34 0.93 -15.36 -14.10
CA TYR A 34 0.93 -14.85 -15.47
C TYR A 34 2.35 -14.60 -16.00
N LEU A 35 3.27 -14.15 -15.14
CA LEU A 35 4.70 -14.01 -15.48
C LEU A 35 5.51 -15.32 -15.39
N GLY A 36 4.87 -16.47 -15.17
CA GLY A 36 5.54 -17.77 -15.00
C GLY A 36 6.23 -17.98 -13.65
N LYS A 37 6.11 -17.04 -12.70
CA LYS A 37 6.75 -17.10 -11.37
C LYS A 37 5.88 -17.90 -10.38
N VAL A 38 5.70 -19.20 -10.65
CA VAL A 38 4.77 -20.10 -9.92
C VAL A 38 5.02 -20.12 -8.40
N ARG A 39 6.28 -20.21 -7.96
CA ARG A 39 6.62 -20.22 -6.54
C ARG A 39 6.14 -18.96 -5.81
N THR A 40 6.40 -17.79 -6.38
CA THR A 40 5.98 -16.51 -5.82
C THR A 40 4.46 -16.38 -5.82
N ALA A 41 3.81 -16.85 -6.89
CA ALA A 41 2.34 -16.87 -7.00
C ALA A 41 1.69 -17.67 -5.87
N ILE A 42 2.17 -18.89 -5.60
CA ILE A 42 1.62 -19.75 -4.54
C ILE A 42 1.84 -19.12 -3.16
N ILE A 43 3.05 -18.60 -2.89
CA ILE A 43 3.36 -17.95 -1.60
C ILE A 43 2.46 -16.72 -1.40
N ALA A 44 2.32 -15.87 -2.43
CA ALA A 44 1.48 -14.69 -2.39
C ALA A 44 0.01 -15.06 -2.13
N PHE A 45 -0.53 -16.04 -2.85
CA PHE A 45 -1.90 -16.51 -2.68
C PHE A 45 -2.14 -17.01 -1.25
N VAL A 46 -1.31 -17.95 -0.78
CA VAL A 46 -1.47 -18.56 0.56
C VAL A 46 -1.34 -17.52 1.67
N LEU A 47 -0.38 -16.60 1.56
CA LEU A 47 -0.15 -15.59 2.60
C LEU A 47 -1.30 -14.58 2.66
N ILE A 48 -1.67 -14.00 1.51
CA ILE A 48 -2.68 -12.94 1.47
C ILE A 48 -4.07 -13.49 1.75
N GLU A 49 -4.47 -14.58 1.09
CA GLU A 49 -5.77 -15.19 1.33
C GLU A 49 -5.84 -15.85 2.71
N GLY A 50 -4.73 -16.40 3.21
CA GLY A 50 -4.64 -16.93 4.57
C GLY A 50 -4.87 -15.85 5.63
N LEU A 51 -4.22 -14.69 5.48
CA LEU A 51 -4.44 -13.53 6.37
C LEU A 51 -5.89 -13.03 6.27
N TYR A 52 -6.41 -12.88 5.06
CA TYR A 52 -7.77 -12.41 4.85
C TYR A 52 -8.81 -13.36 5.45
N LEU A 53 -8.69 -14.66 5.17
CA LEU A 53 -9.58 -15.69 5.70
C LEU A 53 -9.51 -15.79 7.22
N ALA A 54 -8.31 -15.77 7.80
CA ALA A 54 -8.14 -15.73 9.25
C ALA A 54 -8.83 -14.49 9.84
N GLY A 55 -8.71 -13.34 9.17
CA GLY A 55 -9.38 -12.11 9.57
C GLY A 55 -10.92 -12.21 9.51
N VAL A 56 -11.46 -12.79 8.45
CA VAL A 56 -12.90 -13.07 8.31
C VAL A 56 -13.39 -14.02 9.41
N LEU A 57 -12.66 -15.09 9.70
CA LEU A 57 -13.02 -16.07 10.74
C LEU A 57 -13.02 -15.42 12.13
N LEU A 58 -11.99 -14.64 12.47
CA LEU A 58 -11.89 -13.95 13.76
C LEU A 58 -12.92 -12.84 13.92
N SER A 59 -13.29 -12.15 12.84
CA SER A 59 -14.34 -11.14 12.85
C SER A 59 -15.75 -11.71 12.67
N LYS A 60 -15.90 -13.02 12.41
CA LYS A 60 -17.16 -13.64 11.96
C LYS A 60 -17.78 -12.93 10.75
N GLY A 61 -16.94 -12.33 9.91
CA GLY A 61 -17.36 -11.52 8.76
C GLY A 61 -17.98 -10.16 9.13
N MET A 62 -17.81 -9.68 10.37
CA MET A 62 -18.49 -8.47 10.84
C MET A 62 -17.69 -7.17 10.64
N PHE A 63 -16.50 -7.22 10.02
CA PHE A 63 -15.62 -6.04 9.94
C PHE A 63 -16.16 -4.87 9.11
N LEU A 64 -17.15 -5.10 8.23
CA LEU A 64 -17.87 -4.03 7.54
C LEU A 64 -19.14 -3.59 8.28
N GLN A 65 -19.67 -4.42 9.18
CA GLN A 65 -20.92 -4.11 9.91
C GLN A 65 -20.76 -2.95 10.89
N ILE A 66 -19.53 -2.70 11.35
CA ILE A 66 -19.20 -1.56 12.21
C ILE A 66 -19.36 -0.21 11.49
N LEU A 67 -19.46 -0.21 10.15
CA LEU A 67 -19.67 1.02 9.41
C LEU A 67 -21.06 1.58 9.77
N PRO A 68 -21.17 2.86 10.15
CA PRO A 68 -22.44 3.48 10.49
C PRO A 68 -23.45 3.38 9.34
N PRO A 69 -24.74 3.10 9.61
CA PRO A 69 -25.77 2.91 8.57
C PRO A 69 -25.82 4.03 7.52
N GLU A 70 -25.65 5.28 7.96
CA GLU A 70 -25.62 6.47 7.12
C GLU A 70 -24.46 6.51 6.11
N MET A 71 -23.39 5.75 6.35
CA MET A 71 -22.22 5.67 5.48
C MET A 71 -22.22 4.44 4.57
N ARG A 72 -23.21 3.54 4.68
CA ARG A 72 -23.31 2.29 3.90
C ARG A 72 -23.80 2.57 2.47
N GLY A 73 -22.93 3.17 1.67
CA GLY A 73 -23.14 3.40 0.23
C GLY A 73 -22.58 2.28 -0.66
N ARG A 74 -22.89 2.35 -1.95
CA ARG A 74 -22.40 1.38 -2.97
C ARG A 74 -20.87 1.28 -3.04
N PHE A 75 -20.17 2.37 -2.69
CA PHE A 75 -18.71 2.46 -2.74
C PHE A 75 -18.07 2.42 -1.35
N ALA A 76 -18.83 2.20 -0.28
CA ALA A 76 -18.31 2.29 1.09
C ALA A 76 -17.16 1.31 1.35
N ALA A 77 -17.28 0.08 0.84
CA ALA A 77 -16.24 -0.93 0.96
C ALA A 77 -14.96 -0.57 0.17
N ALA A 78 -15.07 0.23 -0.90
CA ALA A 78 -13.93 0.58 -1.76
C ALA A 78 -12.91 1.52 -1.09
N LEU A 79 -13.30 2.19 -0.01
CA LEU A 79 -12.43 3.10 0.76
C LEU A 79 -11.75 2.40 1.93
N THR A 80 -11.92 1.09 2.06
CA THR A 80 -11.31 0.29 3.13
C THR A 80 -9.94 -0.25 2.70
N PRO A 81 -9.02 -0.53 3.63
CA PRO A 81 -7.74 -1.13 3.27
C PRO A 81 -7.92 -2.50 2.59
N GLU A 82 -9.00 -3.22 2.93
CA GLU A 82 -9.39 -4.49 2.32
C GLU A 82 -9.61 -4.38 0.81
N ALA A 83 -9.90 -3.19 0.26
CA ALA A 83 -10.04 -2.98 -1.18
C ALA A 83 -8.75 -3.28 -1.97
N GLY A 84 -7.60 -3.35 -1.28
CA GLY A 84 -6.36 -3.85 -1.85
C GLY A 84 -6.38 -5.34 -2.23
N ASN A 85 -7.30 -6.13 -1.68
CA ASN A 85 -7.62 -7.48 -2.16
C ASN A 85 -9.06 -7.49 -2.72
N LEU A 86 -9.19 -7.07 -3.97
CA LEU A 86 -10.50 -6.78 -4.57
C LEU A 86 -11.38 -8.03 -4.66
N GLY A 87 -10.82 -9.16 -5.09
CA GLY A 87 -11.60 -10.39 -5.23
C GLY A 87 -12.17 -10.85 -3.89
N ALA A 88 -11.33 -10.91 -2.85
CA ALA A 88 -11.75 -11.30 -1.50
C ALA A 88 -12.78 -10.31 -0.93
N LEU A 89 -12.59 -9.00 -1.12
CA LEU A 89 -13.56 -7.99 -0.68
C LEU A 89 -14.90 -8.12 -1.39
N LEU A 90 -14.93 -8.34 -2.69
CA LEU A 90 -16.18 -8.52 -3.44
C LEU A 90 -16.95 -9.76 -2.98
N LEU A 91 -16.23 -10.87 -2.73
CA LEU A 91 -16.81 -12.08 -2.16
C LEU A 91 -17.34 -11.84 -0.74
N HIS A 92 -16.60 -11.11 0.07
CA HIS A 92 -17.03 -10.74 1.42
C HIS A 92 -18.30 -9.89 1.39
N VAL A 93 -18.34 -8.81 0.60
CA VAL A 93 -19.52 -7.95 0.49
C VAL A 93 -20.73 -8.73 -0.01
N ARG A 94 -20.53 -9.66 -0.95
CA ARG A 94 -21.59 -10.56 -1.42
C ARG A 94 -22.11 -11.50 -0.32
N GLN A 95 -21.24 -12.02 0.53
CA GLN A 95 -21.57 -13.04 1.53
C GLN A 95 -22.09 -12.47 2.85
N TYR A 96 -21.44 -11.42 3.36
CA TYR A 96 -21.71 -10.85 4.70
C TYR A 96 -22.33 -9.45 4.64
N GLY A 97 -22.07 -8.69 3.58
CA GLY A 97 -22.58 -7.32 3.41
C GLY A 97 -22.18 -6.39 4.56
N PHE A 98 -23.12 -5.55 4.99
CA PHE A 98 -22.95 -4.62 6.12
C PHE A 98 -23.78 -5.01 7.35
N GLY A 99 -24.19 -6.28 7.43
CA GLY A 99 -24.96 -6.83 8.55
C GLY A 99 -26.46 -6.86 8.30
N GLY A 100 -27.17 -7.56 9.18
CA GLY A 100 -28.62 -7.75 9.10
C GLY A 100 -29.44 -6.60 9.68
N ALA A 101 -30.76 -6.78 9.70
CA ALA A 101 -31.70 -5.82 10.28
C ALA A 101 -31.68 -5.81 11.83
N LEU A 102 -31.17 -6.87 12.44
CA LEU A 102 -31.09 -7.01 13.89
C LEU A 102 -29.66 -6.71 14.38
N PRO A 103 -29.51 -5.98 15.51
CA PRO A 103 -28.21 -5.77 16.12
C PRO A 103 -27.61 -7.10 16.60
N GLU A 104 -26.36 -7.36 16.22
CA GLU A 104 -25.59 -8.52 16.68
C GLU A 104 -24.42 -8.07 17.56
N ALA A 105 -24.10 -8.85 18.58
CA ALA A 105 -22.96 -8.56 19.43
C ALA A 105 -21.65 -8.85 18.68
N PHE A 106 -20.76 -7.87 18.62
CA PHE A 106 -19.45 -8.05 17.99
C PHE A 106 -18.59 -9.05 18.78
N PRO A 107 -17.88 -9.97 18.10
CA PRO A 107 -16.96 -10.89 18.77
C PRO A 107 -15.78 -10.13 19.38
N SER A 108 -15.26 -10.61 20.51
CA SER A 108 -14.08 -10.02 21.16
C SER A 108 -12.83 -10.02 20.27
N THR A 109 -12.77 -10.93 19.29
CA THR A 109 -11.70 -11.08 18.30
C THR A 109 -11.86 -10.18 17.08
N LEU A 110 -12.90 -9.33 17.02
CA LEU A 110 -13.20 -8.46 15.89
C LEU A 110 -11.99 -7.65 15.44
N HIS A 111 -11.34 -6.92 16.36
CA HIS A 111 -10.25 -6.00 16.04
C HIS A 111 -9.03 -6.70 15.42
N ILE A 112 -8.68 -7.88 15.94
CA ILE A 112 -7.64 -8.71 15.33
C ILE A 112 -8.06 -9.11 13.91
N GLY A 113 -9.33 -9.49 13.74
CA GLY A 113 -9.89 -9.78 12.43
C GLY A 113 -9.73 -8.64 11.44
N MET A 114 -10.04 -7.41 11.86
CA MET A 114 -9.90 -6.19 11.04
C MET A 114 -8.44 -5.89 10.67
N ILE A 115 -7.51 -6.05 11.61
CA ILE A 115 -6.08 -5.85 11.36
C ILE A 115 -5.59 -6.83 10.29
N LEU A 116 -6.01 -8.10 10.36
CA LEU A 116 -5.60 -9.12 9.39
C LEU A 116 -6.16 -8.87 7.99
N THR A 117 -7.45 -8.54 7.87
CA THR A 117 -8.07 -8.23 6.57
C THR A 117 -7.47 -6.96 5.95
N ALA A 118 -7.26 -5.92 6.76
CA ALA A 118 -6.62 -4.69 6.31
C ALA A 118 -5.17 -4.91 5.85
N SER A 119 -4.40 -5.66 6.64
CA SER A 119 -3.02 -6.03 6.30
C SER A 119 -2.94 -6.84 5.01
N ALA A 120 -3.87 -7.78 4.79
CA ALA A 120 -3.95 -8.55 3.56
C ALA A 120 -4.18 -7.65 2.34
N GLY A 121 -5.09 -6.68 2.44
CA GLY A 121 -5.35 -5.72 1.37
C GLY A 121 -4.13 -4.85 1.05
N ILE A 122 -3.50 -4.23 2.06
CA ILE A 122 -2.33 -3.39 1.87
C ILE A 122 -1.15 -4.20 1.30
N ALA A 123 -0.88 -5.39 1.84
CA ALA A 123 0.19 -6.25 1.35
C ALA A 123 -0.06 -6.70 -0.11
N ASN A 124 -1.30 -6.93 -0.52
CA ASN A 124 -1.61 -7.27 -1.90
C ASN A 124 -1.36 -6.08 -2.86
N LEU A 125 -1.64 -4.85 -2.46
CA LEU A 125 -1.27 -3.66 -3.28
C LEU A 125 0.24 -3.52 -3.47
N ILE A 126 1.01 -3.84 -2.44
CA ILE A 126 2.49 -3.88 -2.53
C ILE A 126 2.94 -5.00 -3.48
N LEU A 127 2.26 -6.15 -3.49
CA LEU A 127 2.50 -7.21 -4.48
C LEU A 127 2.08 -6.78 -5.91
N CYS A 128 1.00 -6.00 -6.06
CA CYS A 128 0.61 -5.43 -7.34
C CYS A 128 1.70 -4.52 -7.91
N SER A 129 2.30 -3.65 -7.09
CA SER A 129 3.42 -2.80 -7.55
C SER A 129 4.65 -3.63 -7.91
N ARG A 130 4.92 -4.71 -7.16
CA ARG A 130 6.01 -5.66 -7.44
C ARG A 130 5.83 -6.34 -8.80
N VAL A 131 4.67 -6.95 -9.05
CA VAL A 131 4.41 -7.68 -10.30
C VAL A 131 4.33 -6.73 -11.50
N HIS A 132 3.81 -5.52 -11.30
CA HIS A 132 3.80 -4.48 -12.32
C HIS A 132 5.23 -4.13 -12.76
N TYR A 133 6.13 -3.91 -11.81
CA TYR A 133 7.55 -3.68 -12.09
C TYR A 133 8.20 -4.87 -12.82
N ASP A 134 7.98 -6.09 -12.32
CA ASP A 134 8.51 -7.32 -12.92
C ASP A 134 8.08 -7.48 -14.39
N ALA A 135 6.80 -7.22 -14.69
CA ALA A 135 6.26 -7.28 -16.04
C ALA A 135 6.86 -6.20 -16.94
N ARG A 136 7.09 -4.98 -16.42
CA ARG A 136 7.73 -3.90 -17.17
C ARG A 136 9.14 -4.28 -17.61
N VAL A 137 9.97 -4.77 -16.68
CA VAL A 137 11.34 -5.21 -16.99
C VAL A 137 11.31 -6.33 -18.03
N ALA A 138 10.42 -7.31 -17.87
CA ALA A 138 10.26 -8.40 -18.84
C ALA A 138 9.80 -7.93 -20.23
N ALA A 139 9.00 -6.86 -20.31
CA ALA A 139 8.47 -6.34 -21.57
C ALA A 139 9.44 -5.41 -22.31
N THR A 140 10.21 -4.59 -21.59
CA THR A 140 11.19 -3.67 -22.20
C THR A 140 12.52 -4.35 -22.47
N GLY A 141 12.82 -5.46 -21.78
CA GLY A 141 14.15 -6.06 -21.81
C GLY A 141 15.21 -5.17 -21.15
N ASP A 142 14.79 -4.18 -20.35
CA ASP A 142 15.71 -3.30 -19.64
C ASP A 142 16.63 -4.13 -18.74
N ALA A 143 17.92 -3.77 -18.72
CA ALA A 143 18.89 -4.42 -17.87
C ALA A 143 18.52 -4.20 -16.40
N ASP A 144 18.24 -5.30 -15.69
CA ASP A 144 17.92 -5.28 -14.26
C ASP A 144 19.22 -5.21 -13.44
N HIS A 145 19.57 -4.02 -12.96
CA HIS A 145 20.78 -3.79 -12.19
C HIS A 145 20.65 -4.27 -10.74
N GLU A 146 21.79 -4.54 -10.11
CA GLU A 146 21.83 -4.96 -8.71
C GLU A 146 21.48 -3.80 -7.77
N ALA A 147 20.22 -3.78 -7.34
CA ALA A 147 19.71 -2.93 -6.26
C ALA A 147 18.48 -3.57 -5.62
N THR A 148 18.07 -3.06 -4.45
CA THR A 148 16.89 -3.52 -3.73
C THR A 148 15.65 -3.45 -4.61
N HIS A 149 14.95 -4.57 -4.75
CA HIS A 149 13.71 -4.65 -5.54
C HIS A 149 12.66 -3.64 -5.03
N PRO A 150 11.99 -2.84 -5.90
CA PRO A 150 11.06 -1.80 -5.48
C PRO A 150 9.97 -2.28 -4.51
N GLY A 151 9.26 -3.36 -4.87
CA GLY A 151 8.24 -3.94 -3.98
C GLY A 151 8.77 -4.40 -2.61
N VAL A 152 10.03 -4.82 -2.49
CA VAL A 152 10.64 -5.18 -1.19
C VAL A 152 10.92 -3.93 -0.37
N ALA A 153 11.48 -2.89 -1.00
CA ALA A 153 11.71 -1.60 -0.34
C ALA A 153 10.40 -0.98 0.17
N THR A 154 9.33 -1.05 -0.63
CA THR A 154 7.99 -0.61 -0.24
C THR A 154 7.43 -1.42 0.92
N LEU A 155 7.53 -2.77 0.87
CA LEU A 155 7.07 -3.63 1.97
C LEU A 155 7.77 -3.30 3.29
N VAL A 156 9.09 -3.14 3.26
CA VAL A 156 9.87 -2.80 4.45
C VAL A 156 9.50 -1.40 4.97
N GLY A 157 9.24 -0.44 4.07
CA GLY A 157 8.74 0.89 4.43
C GLY A 157 7.34 0.89 5.04
N TRP A 158 6.46 -0.03 4.65
CA TRP A 158 5.17 -0.22 5.30
C TRP A 158 5.32 -0.88 6.67
N LEU A 159 6.13 -1.93 6.79
CA LEU A 159 6.35 -2.64 8.06
C LEU A 159 6.89 -1.71 9.15
N LEU A 160 7.79 -0.80 8.77
CA LEU A 160 8.35 0.21 9.64
C LEU A 160 8.63 1.48 8.82
N PRO A 161 7.93 2.61 9.10
CA PRO A 161 8.16 3.87 8.40
C PRO A 161 9.64 4.23 8.35
N GLY A 162 10.14 4.61 7.17
CA GLY A 162 11.55 4.95 6.96
C GLY A 162 12.53 3.78 6.86
N ALA A 163 12.14 2.53 7.18
CA ALA A 163 13.04 1.38 7.07
C ALA A 163 13.40 1.04 5.61
N GLY A 164 12.50 1.32 4.65
CA GLY A 164 12.79 1.20 3.22
C GLY A 164 13.95 2.08 2.78
N HIS A 165 14.04 3.32 3.30
CA HIS A 165 15.17 4.22 3.04
C HIS A 165 16.47 3.67 3.64
N VAL A 166 16.41 3.13 4.86
CA VAL A 166 17.58 2.52 5.52
C VAL A 166 18.09 1.33 4.71
N LEU A 167 17.19 0.48 4.20
CA LEU A 167 17.52 -0.67 3.34
C LEU A 167 18.20 -0.24 2.04
N GLN A 168 17.90 0.94 1.53
CA GLN A 168 18.54 1.55 0.35
C GLN A 168 19.86 2.27 0.67
N GLY A 169 20.33 2.25 1.92
CA GLY A 169 21.50 2.99 2.39
C GLY A 169 21.23 4.47 2.70
N ARG A 170 20.00 4.97 2.51
CA ARG A 170 19.58 6.37 2.74
C ARG A 170 19.23 6.60 4.23
N LYS A 171 20.14 6.26 5.14
CA LYS A 171 19.90 6.19 6.60
C LYS A 171 19.33 7.49 7.20
N ALA A 172 19.92 8.64 6.87
CA ALA A 172 19.46 9.93 7.41
C ALA A 172 18.00 10.24 7.00
N ARG A 173 17.65 9.98 5.73
CA ARG A 173 16.27 10.16 5.24
C ARG A 173 15.31 9.19 5.95
N GLY A 174 15.73 7.93 6.16
CA GLY A 174 14.93 6.94 6.87
C GLY A 174 14.65 7.29 8.32
N ILE A 175 15.67 7.74 9.06
CA ILE A 175 15.51 8.16 10.47
C ILE A 175 14.59 9.39 10.55
N LEU A 176 14.82 10.40 9.70
CA LEU A 176 13.98 11.60 9.67
C LEU A 176 12.52 11.25 9.34
N ALA A 177 12.32 10.42 8.32
CA ALA A 177 11.00 9.93 7.92
C ALA A 177 10.28 9.23 9.07
N PHE A 178 10.95 8.30 9.76
CA PHE A 178 10.41 7.61 10.93
C PHE A 178 10.01 8.59 12.04
N VAL A 179 10.93 9.48 12.45
CA VAL A 179 10.69 10.43 13.53
C VAL A 179 9.50 11.34 13.20
N LEU A 180 9.43 11.88 11.99
CA LEU A 180 8.36 12.82 11.62
C LEU A 180 6.98 12.16 11.60
N VAL A 181 6.83 11.01 10.94
CA VAL A 181 5.51 10.37 10.82
C VAL A 181 5.05 9.73 12.13
N VAL A 182 5.97 9.14 12.91
CA VAL A 182 5.63 8.56 14.20
C VAL A 182 5.33 9.67 15.23
N ALA A 183 6.07 10.77 15.23
CA ALA A 183 5.74 11.91 16.09
C ALA A 183 4.38 12.52 15.74
N LEU A 184 4.10 12.71 14.44
CA LEU A 184 2.80 13.23 13.99
C LEU A 184 1.64 12.32 14.41
N PHE A 185 1.80 11.00 14.24
CA PHE A 185 0.83 10.02 14.70
C PHE A 185 0.65 10.04 16.23
N GLY A 186 1.76 10.09 16.98
CA GLY A 186 1.74 10.16 18.44
C GLY A 186 1.06 11.43 18.97
N ILE A 187 1.34 12.59 18.36
CA ILE A 187 0.66 13.85 18.68
C ILE A 187 -0.84 13.72 18.37
N GLY A 188 -1.21 13.14 17.23
CA GLY A 188 -2.60 12.88 16.88
C GLY A 188 -3.32 12.02 17.93
N CYS A 189 -2.71 10.91 18.33
CA CYS A 189 -3.26 10.03 19.37
C CYS A 189 -3.37 10.72 20.73
N TYR A 190 -2.38 11.54 21.09
CA TYR A 190 -2.39 12.30 22.33
C TYR A 190 -3.54 13.33 22.35
N LEU A 191 -3.70 14.12 21.29
CA LEU A 191 -4.78 15.11 21.18
C LEU A 191 -6.16 14.48 21.17
N ALA A 192 -6.31 13.31 20.55
CA ALA A 192 -7.54 12.54 20.55
C ALA A 192 -7.74 11.69 21.81
N GLY A 193 -6.81 11.71 22.78
CA GLY A 193 -6.91 10.89 24.00
C GLY A 193 -7.07 9.39 23.71
N GLY A 194 -6.51 8.92 22.59
CA GLY A 194 -6.63 7.54 22.11
C GLY A 194 -7.96 7.16 21.45
N THR A 195 -8.97 8.05 21.40
CA THR A 195 -10.28 7.70 20.80
C THR A 195 -10.22 7.54 19.29
N ASN A 196 -9.20 8.07 18.63
CA ASN A 196 -8.93 7.92 17.19
C ASN A 196 -8.55 6.49 16.79
N LEU A 197 -8.11 5.67 17.75
CA LEU A 197 -7.68 4.28 17.59
C LEU A 197 -8.86 3.32 17.74
N ASP A 198 -9.92 3.59 16.99
CA ASP A 198 -11.14 2.78 17.00
C ASP A 198 -11.86 2.91 15.65
N ARG A 199 -11.80 1.83 14.84
CA ARG A 199 -12.47 1.79 13.53
C ARG A 199 -13.99 1.94 13.64
N THR A 200 -14.60 1.58 14.78
CA THR A 200 -16.05 1.72 14.98
C THR A 200 -16.49 3.18 15.05
N ARG A 201 -15.59 4.08 15.46
CA ARG A 201 -15.84 5.53 15.56
C ARG A 201 -15.35 6.28 14.34
N HIS A 202 -14.16 5.92 13.87
CA HIS A 202 -13.44 6.67 12.84
C HIS A 202 -13.12 5.80 11.63
N PHE A 203 -14.14 5.14 11.07
CA PHE A 203 -14.00 4.06 10.09
C PHE A 203 -13.04 4.38 8.92
N TYR A 204 -13.21 5.51 8.24
CA TYR A 204 -12.35 5.88 7.11
C TYR A 204 -11.00 6.49 7.53
N TYR A 205 -10.95 7.23 8.64
CA TYR A 205 -9.67 7.73 9.15
C TYR A 205 -8.79 6.61 9.68
N TRP A 206 -9.39 5.54 10.21
CA TRP A 206 -8.68 4.33 10.60
C TRP A 206 -8.02 3.67 9.39
N ALA A 207 -8.69 3.66 8.23
CA ALA A 207 -8.09 3.19 6.98
C ALA A 207 -6.83 4.02 6.63
N GLY A 208 -6.90 5.34 6.74
CA GLY A 208 -5.73 6.21 6.58
C GLY A 208 -4.61 5.93 7.58
N GLN A 209 -4.95 5.75 8.87
CA GLN A 209 -3.99 5.41 9.93
C GLN A 209 -3.30 4.06 9.70
N SER A 210 -4.02 3.06 9.17
CA SER A 210 -3.49 1.72 8.88
C SER A 210 -2.34 1.71 7.86
N LEU A 211 -2.22 2.75 7.03
CA LEU A 211 -1.14 2.93 6.06
C LEU A 211 0.20 3.31 6.73
N LEU A 212 0.18 3.73 8.00
CA LEU A 212 1.39 3.86 8.83
C LEU A 212 2.04 2.49 9.09
N GLY A 213 1.28 1.40 8.94
CA GLY A 213 1.75 0.04 9.07
C GLY A 213 1.50 -0.58 10.45
N PRO A 214 2.19 -1.70 10.76
CA PRO A 214 2.01 -2.46 12.00
C PRO A 214 2.11 -1.63 13.29
N ILE A 215 2.82 -0.50 13.27
CA ILE A 215 2.88 0.42 14.41
C ILE A 215 1.49 0.94 14.80
N ALA A 216 0.66 1.34 13.83
CA ALA A 216 -0.68 1.83 14.14
C ALA A 216 -1.53 0.74 14.81
N PHE A 217 -1.47 -0.48 14.28
CA PHE A 217 -2.17 -1.63 14.86
C PHE A 217 -1.67 -1.97 16.26
N ALA A 218 -0.35 -1.95 16.49
CA ALA A 218 0.22 -2.23 17.80
C ALA A 218 -0.23 -1.18 18.84
N VAL A 219 -0.25 0.10 18.46
CA VAL A 219 -0.71 1.18 19.34
C VAL A 219 -2.21 1.06 19.62
N GLU A 220 -3.03 0.71 18.63
CA GLU A 220 -4.46 0.42 18.81
C GLU A 220 -4.71 -0.76 19.76
N MET A 221 -3.95 -1.85 19.66
CA MET A 221 -4.11 -3.00 20.55
C MET A 221 -3.81 -2.67 22.02
N VAL A 222 -2.93 -1.70 22.27
CA VAL A 222 -2.53 -1.32 23.64
C VAL A 222 -3.39 -0.18 24.21
N HIS A 223 -3.76 0.80 23.38
CA HIS A 223 -4.39 2.05 23.83
C HIS A 223 -5.74 2.35 23.17
N GLY A 224 -6.18 1.51 22.23
CA GLY A 224 -7.43 1.72 21.49
C GLY A 224 -8.69 1.43 22.29
N HIS A 225 -9.83 1.81 21.72
CA HIS A 225 -11.16 1.55 22.26
C HIS A 225 -11.45 2.12 23.68
N PRO A 226 -10.94 3.31 24.08
CA PRO A 226 -11.22 3.84 25.41
C PRO A 226 -12.71 4.23 25.56
N MET A 227 -13.28 3.99 26.75
CA MET A 227 -14.63 4.47 27.08
C MET A 227 -14.67 6.00 27.07
N MET A 228 -15.69 6.59 26.44
CA MET A 228 -15.88 8.04 26.39
C MET A 228 -16.55 8.54 27.68
N THR A 229 -15.75 8.70 28.74
CA THR A 229 -16.21 9.25 30.02
C THR A 229 -16.22 10.78 30.05
N ARG A 230 -15.54 11.42 29.10
CA ARG A 230 -15.47 12.87 28.93
C ARG A 230 -15.37 13.24 27.45
N ASN A 231 -15.74 14.47 27.13
CA ASN A 231 -15.47 15.05 25.81
C ASN A 231 -13.96 15.32 25.67
N VAL A 232 -13.39 14.89 24.55
CA VAL A 232 -12.01 15.17 24.19
C VAL A 232 -11.99 16.39 23.28
N GLU A 233 -11.44 17.50 23.78
CA GLU A 233 -11.49 18.81 23.12
C GLU A 233 -10.90 18.80 21.70
N TYR A 234 -9.82 18.04 21.48
CA TYR A 234 -9.09 18.00 20.20
C TYR A 234 -9.27 16.67 19.45
N ALA A 235 -10.39 15.96 19.67
CA ALA A 235 -10.66 14.67 19.03
C ALA A 235 -10.53 14.72 17.50
N ASP A 236 -11.18 15.70 16.86
CA ASP A 236 -11.21 15.84 15.40
C ASP A 236 -9.83 16.18 14.82
N ALA A 237 -9.11 17.10 15.46
CA ALA A 237 -7.75 17.45 15.06
C ALA A 237 -6.81 16.24 15.21
N GLY A 238 -6.94 15.50 16.32
CA GLY A 238 -6.11 14.33 16.61
C GLY A 238 -6.29 13.21 15.60
N VAL A 239 -7.54 12.87 15.25
CA VAL A 239 -7.82 11.81 14.25
C VAL A 239 -7.32 12.20 12.86
N VAL A 240 -7.45 13.46 12.47
CA VAL A 240 -6.92 13.97 11.19
C VAL A 240 -5.40 13.86 11.16
N LEU A 241 -4.69 14.31 12.19
CA LEU A 241 -3.22 14.22 12.25
C LEU A 241 -2.73 12.78 12.18
N ALA A 242 -3.37 11.87 12.93
CA ALA A 242 -3.02 10.46 12.91
C ALA A 242 -3.23 9.84 11.52
N SER A 243 -4.34 10.17 10.85
CA SER A 243 -4.61 9.70 9.49
C SER A 243 -3.64 10.28 8.46
N VAL A 244 -3.29 11.57 8.58
CA VAL A 244 -2.30 12.22 7.71
C VAL A 244 -0.93 11.56 7.85
N ALA A 245 -0.52 11.17 9.06
CA ALA A 245 0.72 10.43 9.28
C ALA A 245 0.78 9.11 8.46
N GLY A 246 -0.32 8.37 8.41
CA GLY A 246 -0.40 7.15 7.60
C GLY A 246 -0.35 7.43 6.09
N ILE A 247 -1.02 8.48 5.61
CA ILE A 247 -0.97 8.89 4.19
C ILE A 247 0.44 9.39 3.83
N LEU A 248 1.11 10.14 4.71
CA LEU A 248 2.51 10.55 4.51
C LEU A 248 3.44 9.34 4.40
N ASN A 249 3.16 8.26 5.14
CA ASN A 249 3.91 7.02 4.97
C ASN A 249 3.75 6.41 3.57
N VAL A 250 2.60 6.60 2.90
CA VAL A 250 2.46 6.23 1.47
C VAL A 250 3.39 7.04 0.58
N LEU A 251 3.54 8.34 0.82
CA LEU A 251 4.48 9.16 0.06
C LEU A 251 5.93 8.69 0.27
N LEU A 252 6.28 8.32 1.50
CA LEU A 252 7.59 7.73 1.82
C LEU A 252 7.79 6.39 1.10
N MET A 253 6.76 5.54 1.06
CA MET A 253 6.76 4.29 0.32
C MET A 253 6.92 4.47 -1.20
N LEU A 254 6.32 5.52 -1.76
CA LEU A 254 6.47 5.88 -3.18
C LEU A 254 7.87 6.41 -3.49
N ASP A 255 8.47 7.20 -2.59
CA ASP A 255 9.85 7.67 -2.73
C ASP A 255 10.85 6.50 -2.73
N VAL A 256 10.70 5.52 -1.82
CA VAL A 256 11.57 4.33 -1.83
C VAL A 256 11.31 3.48 -3.08
N TYR A 257 10.06 3.31 -3.49
CA TYR A 257 9.74 2.59 -4.73
C TYR A 257 10.44 3.24 -5.94
N GLY A 258 10.28 4.55 -6.11
CA GLY A 258 10.85 5.30 -7.24
C GLY A 258 12.38 5.28 -7.25
N TYR A 259 13.02 5.39 -6.09
CA TYR A 259 14.47 5.28 -5.97
C TYR A 259 15.00 3.90 -6.40
N SER A 260 14.35 2.83 -5.92
CA SER A 260 14.70 1.45 -6.29
C SER A 260 14.46 1.19 -7.77
N GLU A 261 13.34 1.69 -8.32
CA GLU A 261 13.03 1.54 -9.74
C GLU A 261 14.08 2.23 -10.61
N ALA A 262 14.42 3.49 -10.30
CA ALA A 262 15.42 4.25 -11.05
C ALA A 262 16.78 3.56 -11.05
N LYS A 263 17.26 3.11 -9.88
CA LYS A 263 18.54 2.41 -9.78
C LYS A 263 18.59 1.10 -10.55
N ARG A 264 17.54 0.27 -10.46
CA ARG A 264 17.52 -1.01 -11.17
C ARG A 264 17.42 -0.82 -12.68
N LEU A 265 16.73 0.21 -13.14
CA LEU A 265 16.63 0.57 -14.57
C LEU A 265 17.78 1.44 -15.08
N GLY A 266 18.78 1.76 -14.26
CA GLY A 266 19.89 2.65 -14.65
C GLY A 266 19.46 4.07 -15.03
N ARG A 267 18.31 4.55 -14.55
CA ARG A 267 17.79 5.88 -14.85
C ARG A 267 18.36 6.91 -13.87
N PRO A 268 18.65 8.14 -14.34
CA PRO A 268 19.15 9.18 -13.47
C PRO A 268 18.12 9.49 -12.38
N LEU A 269 18.58 9.64 -11.14
CA LEU A 269 17.71 10.08 -10.06
C LEU A 269 17.36 11.55 -10.28
N ALA A 270 16.17 11.99 -9.88
CA ALA A 270 15.78 13.40 -9.99
C ALA A 270 16.78 14.35 -9.29
N THR A 271 17.42 13.89 -8.20
CA THR A 271 18.48 14.65 -7.52
C THR A 271 19.79 14.71 -8.32
N GLU A 272 20.05 13.75 -9.20
CA GLU A 272 21.25 13.69 -10.07
C GLU A 272 21.02 14.47 -11.37
N ALA A 273 19.80 14.46 -11.91
CA ALA A 273 19.43 15.21 -13.11
C ALA A 273 19.55 16.74 -12.94
N VAL A 274 19.36 17.26 -11.72
CA VAL A 274 19.55 18.69 -11.40
C VAL A 274 21.03 19.04 -11.21
N ALA A 275 21.89 18.06 -10.93
CA ALA A 275 23.31 18.27 -10.68
C ALA A 275 24.17 18.18 -11.95
N ASP A 276 23.58 17.93 -13.12
CA ASP A 276 24.32 17.89 -14.39
C ASP A 276 24.47 19.32 -14.98
N PRO A 277 25.67 19.92 -14.93
CA PRO A 277 25.91 21.24 -15.50
C PRO A 277 25.82 21.27 -17.04
N ALA A 278 25.73 20.12 -17.71
CA ALA A 278 25.64 20.06 -19.17
C ALA A 278 24.29 20.52 -19.74
N THR A 279 23.24 20.63 -18.91
CA THR A 279 21.92 21.12 -19.32
C THR A 279 21.76 22.65 -19.31
N GLU A 280 22.72 23.42 -18.78
CA GLU A 280 22.67 24.89 -18.75
C GLU A 280 23.51 25.58 -19.84
N SER A 281 24.26 24.85 -20.68
CA SER A 281 24.96 25.46 -21.82
C SER A 281 24.06 25.53 -23.07
N GLY A 282 22.94 26.25 -22.97
CA GLY A 282 22.32 26.84 -24.14
C GLY A 282 23.23 27.97 -24.67
N PRO A 283 23.35 28.19 -25.99
CA PRO A 283 24.21 29.24 -26.51
C PRO A 283 23.60 30.60 -26.12
N PHE A 284 24.16 31.24 -25.09
CA PHE A 284 23.95 32.67 -24.87
C PHE A 284 24.65 33.40 -26.03
N ASP A 285 23.84 33.80 -26.99
CA ASP A 285 24.24 34.58 -28.16
C ASP A 285 24.69 35.97 -27.69
N ALA A 286 26.00 36.15 -27.56
CA ALA A 286 26.64 37.40 -27.18
C ALA A 286 26.78 38.36 -28.39
N SER A 287 25.69 38.57 -29.13
CA SER A 287 25.64 39.59 -30.18
C SER A 287 24.30 40.32 -30.20
N LEU A 288 24.15 41.27 -29.27
CA LEU A 288 23.35 42.47 -29.49
C LEU A 288 24.18 43.67 -29.05
N GLY A 289 24.87 44.24 -30.03
CA GLY A 289 25.11 45.68 -30.09
C GLY A 289 23.90 46.40 -30.70
#